data_AF-A0A1F8JFA2-F1
#
_entry.id   AF-A0A1F8JFA2-F1
#
_cell.length_a   1.000
_cell.length_b   1.000
_cell.length_c   1.000
_cell.angle_alpha   90.00
_cell.angle_beta   90.00
_cell.angle_gamma   90.00
#
_symmetry.space_group_name_H-M   'P 1'
#
loop_
_entity.id
_entity.type
_entity.pdbx_description
1 polymer ?
#
loop_
_entity_poly.entity_id
_entity_poly.type
_entity_poly.pdbx_seq_one_letter_code
_entity_poly.pdbx_strand_id
1 'polypeptide(L)'
;MMKVGEEKTVFNELKNKLIELKDLPKDNGLKKCVNYMEKRLQYMNYSKAIEKELPIGSGEIESSHRHIVQKRLKIAGAWWKSDNANDMLQLRTARANGYWESYWNEKKNVA
;
A
#
# COMPACT_ATOMS: atom_id res chain seq x y z
N MET A 1 4.14 -14.49 2.79
CA MET A 1 2.81 -14.05 3.26
C MET A 1 2.46 -14.88 4.49
N MET A 2 2.02 -14.28 5.60
CA MET A 2 1.63 -15.07 6.78
C MET A 2 0.52 -16.03 6.38
N LYS A 3 0.63 -17.30 6.79
CA LYS A 3 -0.41 -18.28 6.54
C LYS A 3 -1.65 -17.89 7.34
N VAL A 4 -2.80 -18.07 6.70
CA VAL A 4 -4.12 -17.67 7.21
C VAL A 4 -4.36 -18.28 8.59
N GLY A 5 -4.64 -17.45 9.60
CA GLY A 5 -4.95 -17.90 10.96
C GLY A 5 -3.76 -18.04 11.91
N GLU A 6 -2.52 -17.87 11.42
CA GLU A 6 -1.31 -17.93 12.26
C GLU A 6 -0.88 -16.54 12.77
N GLU A 7 -1.58 -15.45 12.43
CA GLU A 7 -1.15 -14.09 12.75
C GLU A 7 -1.00 -13.83 14.26
N LYS A 8 -1.92 -14.39 15.06
CA LYS A 8 -1.87 -14.29 16.53
C LYS A 8 -0.78 -15.16 17.12
N THR A 9 -0.56 -16.34 16.53
CA THR A 9 0.48 -17.29 16.96
C THR A 9 1.86 -16.69 16.74
N VAL A 10 2.12 -16.16 15.53
CA VAL A 10 3.39 -15.50 15.19
C VAL A 10 3.61 -14.27 16.06
N PHE A 11 2.58 -13.44 16.27
CA PHE A 11 2.70 -12.27 17.14
C PHE A 11 3.05 -12.66 18.59
N ASN A 12 2.40 -13.70 19.13
CA ASN A 12 2.70 -14.21 20.46
C ASN A 12 4.13 -14.78 20.56
N GLU A 13 4.60 -15.50 19.54
CA GLU A 13 5.97 -16.00 19.48
C GLU A 13 7.01 -14.85 19.49
N LEU A 14 6.77 -13.81 18.70
CA LEU A 14 7.62 -12.62 18.67
C LEU A 14 7.63 -11.88 20.01
N LYS A 15 6.47 -11.81 20.67
CA LYS A 15 6.33 -11.20 21.99
C LYS A 15 7.06 -12.01 23.06
N ASN A 16 6.97 -13.34 23.01
CA ASN A 16 7.69 -14.23 23.93
C ASN A 16 9.21 -14.09 23.77
N LYS A 17 9.71 -14.09 22.53
CA LYS A 17 11.14 -13.85 22.25
C LYS A 17 11.61 -12.48 22.75
N LEU A 18 10.77 -11.45 22.63
CA LEU A 18 11.08 -10.13 23.18
C LEU A 18 11.18 -10.13 24.72
N ILE A 19 10.37 -10.93 25.41
CA ILE A 19 10.39 -11.05 26.88
C ILE A 19 11.61 -11.86 27.35
N GLU A 20 11.98 -12.92 26.62
CA GLU A 20 13.18 -13.73 26.90
C GLU A 20 14.46 -12.88 26.78
N LEU A 21 14.52 -12.01 25.78
CA LEU A 21 15.65 -11.13 25.55
C LEU A 21 15.48 -9.83 26.37
N LYS A 22 15.74 -9.90 27.68
CA LYS A 22 15.51 -8.81 28.64
C LYS A 22 16.33 -7.53 28.41
N ASP A 23 17.48 -7.61 27.75
CA ASP A 23 18.41 -6.49 27.53
C ASP A 23 18.58 -6.14 26.03
N LEU A 24 17.47 -5.79 25.40
CA LEU A 24 17.51 -5.31 24.02
C LEU A 24 17.85 -3.81 23.96
N PRO A 25 18.78 -3.41 23.07
CA PRO A 25 18.99 -2.00 22.76
C PRO A 25 17.67 -1.31 22.40
N LYS A 26 17.56 -0.02 22.70
CA LYS A 26 16.36 0.78 22.38
C LYS A 26 16.05 0.75 20.88
N ASP A 27 17.07 0.61 20.04
CA ASP A 27 17.01 0.49 18.58
C ASP A 27 17.04 -0.96 18.08
N ASN A 28 16.42 -1.90 18.81
CA ASN A 28 16.34 -3.27 18.34
C ASN A 28 15.18 -3.46 17.34
N GLY A 29 15.47 -4.11 16.21
CA GLY A 29 14.49 -4.41 15.15
C GLY A 29 13.31 -5.27 15.62
N LEU A 30 13.52 -6.20 16.54
CA LEU A 30 12.45 -7.03 17.13
C LEU A 30 11.47 -6.17 17.94
N LYS A 31 11.99 -5.28 18.79
CA LYS A 31 11.17 -4.36 19.59
C LYS A 31 10.36 -3.42 18.69
N LYS A 32 10.97 -2.88 17.62
CA LYS A 32 10.28 -2.08 16.61
C LYS A 32 9.19 -2.87 15.89
N CYS A 33 9.48 -4.11 15.51
CA CYS A 33 8.54 -5.00 14.84
C CYS A 33 7.31 -5.27 15.72
N VAL A 34 7.52 -5.72 16.96
CA VAL A 34 6.42 -6.00 17.92
C VAL A 34 5.57 -4.75 18.14
N ASN A 35 6.18 -3.58 18.40
CA ASN A 35 5.45 -2.32 18.57
C ASN A 35 4.66 -1.91 17.31
N TYR A 36 5.21 -2.17 16.12
CA TYR A 36 4.53 -1.88 14.86
C TYR A 36 3.31 -2.78 14.64
N MET A 37 3.47 -4.08 14.90
CA MET A 37 2.42 -5.09 14.76
C MET A 37 1.32 -4.87 15.80
N GLU A 38 1.66 -4.63 17.06
CA GLU A 38 0.70 -4.45 18.16
C GLU A 38 -0.32 -3.35 17.85
N LYS A 39 0.14 -2.21 17.32
CA LYS A 39 -0.72 -1.08 16.91
C LYS A 39 -1.59 -1.38 15.68
N ARG A 40 -1.31 -2.45 14.94
CA ARG A 40 -1.91 -2.77 13.63
C ARG A 40 -2.56 -4.14 13.57
N LEU A 41 -2.64 -4.88 14.68
CA LEU A 41 -3.27 -6.20 14.75
C LEU A 41 -4.68 -6.20 14.18
N GLN A 42 -5.45 -5.13 14.37
CA GLN A 42 -6.80 -4.99 13.81
C GLN A 42 -6.84 -5.03 12.27
N TYR A 43 -5.75 -4.66 11.60
CA TYR A 43 -5.62 -4.66 10.13
C TYR A 43 -5.06 -5.98 9.58
N MET A 44 -4.66 -6.92 10.44
CA MET A 44 -4.03 -8.19 10.06
C MET A 44 -5.00 -9.37 10.03
N ASN A 45 -6.32 -9.11 9.96
CA ASN A 45 -7.32 -10.17 9.85
C ASN A 45 -7.39 -10.71 8.40
N TYR A 46 -6.36 -11.47 8.02
CA TYR A 46 -6.23 -12.04 6.68
C TYR A 46 -7.33 -13.06 6.38
N SER A 47 -7.77 -13.83 7.38
CA SER A 47 -8.85 -14.81 7.22
C SER A 47 -10.15 -14.16 6.73
N LYS A 48 -10.56 -13.07 7.37
CA LYS A 48 -11.76 -12.31 6.97
C LYS A 48 -11.58 -11.59 5.63
N ALA A 49 -10.36 -11.17 5.30
CA ALA A 49 -10.08 -10.55 4.01
C ALA A 49 -10.23 -11.57 2.87
N ILE A 50 -9.74 -12.80 3.06
CA ILE A 50 -9.86 -13.89 2.07
C ILE A 50 -11.33 -14.32 1.91
N GLU A 51 -12.08 -14.48 3.01
CA GLU A 51 -13.51 -14.79 2.97
C GLU A 51 -14.30 -13.76 2.15
N LYS A 52 -13.87 -12.49 2.17
CA LYS A 52 -14.48 -11.39 1.44
C LYS A 52 -13.87 -11.17 0.04
N GLU A 53 -13.00 -12.07 -0.42
CA GLU A 53 -12.28 -11.94 -1.69
C GLU A 53 -11.50 -10.61 -1.82
N LEU A 54 -11.07 -10.05 -0.69
CA LEU A 54 -10.32 -8.80 -0.65
C LEU A 54 -8.84 -9.05 -0.95
N PRO A 55 -8.17 -8.11 -1.65
CA PRO A 55 -6.74 -8.21 -1.89
C PRO A 55 -5.97 -8.13 -0.56
N ILE A 56 -5.24 -9.19 -0.25
CA ILE A 56 -4.42 -9.32 0.95
C ILE A 56 -2.97 -8.86 0.76
N GLY A 57 -2.59 -8.56 -0.48
CA GLY A 57 -1.23 -8.16 -0.86
C GLY A 57 -1.16 -6.73 -1.38
N SER A 58 -0.02 -6.07 -1.13
CA SER A 58 0.30 -4.78 -1.74
C SER A 58 0.70 -4.88 -3.21
N GLY A 59 0.84 -6.10 -3.76
CA GLY A 59 1.38 -6.33 -5.10
C GLY A 59 0.59 -5.63 -6.21
N GLU A 60 -0.74 -5.67 -6.17
CA GLU A 60 -1.59 -4.99 -7.16
C GLU A 60 -1.45 -3.46 -7.07
N ILE A 61 -1.34 -2.94 -5.85
CA ILE A 61 -1.15 -1.51 -5.60
C ILE A 61 0.24 -1.05 -6.02
N GLU A 62 1.28 -1.82 -5.71
CA GLU A 62 2.66 -1.55 -6.11
C GLU A 62 2.84 -1.61 -7.63
N SER A 63 2.21 -2.60 -8.26
CA SER A 63 2.14 -2.73 -9.72
C SER A 63 1.45 -1.52 -10.33
N SER A 64 0.27 -1.16 -9.83
CA SER A 64 -0.46 0.03 -10.28
C SER A 64 0.35 1.32 -10.11
N HIS A 65 1.02 1.49 -8.98
CA HIS A 65 1.91 2.63 -8.73
C HIS A 65 3.06 2.69 -9.76
N ARG A 66 3.66 1.55 -10.12
CA ARG A 66 4.69 1.46 -11.15
C ARG A 66 4.16 1.80 -12.54
N HIS A 67 2.98 1.31 -12.91
CA HIS A 67 2.44 1.46 -14.27
C HIS A 67 1.71 2.79 -14.52
N ILE A 68 1.07 3.34 -13.49
CA ILE A 68 0.29 4.58 -13.60
C ILE A 68 1.16 5.79 -13.25
N VAL A 69 1.70 5.82 -12.03
CA VAL A 69 2.40 6.98 -11.46
C VAL A 69 3.81 7.08 -12.03
N GLN A 70 4.63 6.05 -11.85
CA GLN A 70 6.06 6.13 -12.20
C GLN A 70 6.27 6.33 -13.71
N LYS A 71 5.40 5.74 -14.53
CA LYS A 71 5.46 5.85 -16.01
C LYS A 71 5.43 7.28 -16.53
N ARG A 72 4.94 8.25 -15.75
CA ARG A 72 4.94 9.67 -16.16
C ARG A 72 5.56 10.61 -15.14
N LEU A 73 5.28 10.43 -13.85
CA LEU A 73 5.73 11.34 -12.81
C LEU A 73 7.19 11.11 -12.41
N LYS A 74 7.71 9.88 -12.61
CA LYS A 74 9.07 9.48 -12.20
C LYS A 74 9.98 9.21 -13.40
N ILE A 75 9.86 10.01 -14.46
CA ILE A 75 10.76 9.95 -15.62
C ILE A 75 11.96 10.89 -15.41
N ALA A 76 13.11 10.54 -15.96
CA ALA A 76 14.29 11.39 -15.90
C ALA A 76 14.02 12.75 -16.55
N GLY A 77 14.42 13.83 -15.87
CA GLY A 77 14.25 15.20 -16.37
C GLY A 77 12.83 15.78 -16.25
N ALA A 78 11.87 15.06 -15.67
CA ALA A 78 10.56 15.64 -15.38
C ALA A 78 10.59 16.45 -14.08
N TRP A 79 10.06 17.67 -14.17
CA TRP A 79 9.84 18.56 -13.04
C TRP A 79 8.34 18.82 -12.94
N TRP A 80 7.81 18.72 -11.72
CA TRP A 80 6.39 18.88 -11.47
C TRP A 80 6.18 19.95 -10.40
N LYS A 81 5.24 20.85 -10.65
CA LYS A 81 4.63 21.62 -9.57
C LYS A 81 3.71 20.69 -8.80
N SER A 82 3.75 20.76 -7.47
CA SER A 82 2.91 19.93 -6.59
C SER A 82 1.42 20.04 -6.98
N ASP A 83 0.98 21.25 -7.30
CA ASP A 83 -0.41 21.55 -7.65
C ASP A 83 -0.88 20.79 -8.91
N ASN A 84 0.01 20.59 -9.89
CA ASN A 84 -0.32 19.94 -11.16
C ASN A 84 -0.11 18.41 -11.13
N ALA A 85 0.56 17.89 -10.10
CA ALA A 85 0.87 16.46 -10.01
C ALA A 85 -0.40 15.62 -9.87
N ASN A 86 -1.38 16.12 -9.10
CA ASN A 86 -2.65 15.44 -8.89
C ASN A 86 -3.49 15.36 -10.18
N ASP A 87 -3.59 16.46 -10.92
CA ASP A 87 -4.32 16.49 -12.19
C ASP A 87 -3.72 15.53 -13.21
N MET A 88 -2.38 15.46 -13.29
CA MET A 88 -1.73 14.49 -14.15
C MET A 88 -1.98 13.04 -13.72
N LEU A 89 -2.02 12.77 -12.41
CA LEU A 89 -2.35 11.44 -11.90
C LEU A 89 -3.79 11.04 -12.28
N GLN A 90 -4.75 11.96 -12.17
CA GLN A 90 -6.13 11.73 -12.58
C GLN A 90 -6.23 11.39 -14.07
N LEU A 91 -5.56 12.16 -14.94
CA LEU A 91 -5.52 11.88 -16.38
C LEU A 91 -4.92 10.51 -16.71
N ARG A 92 -3.84 10.12 -16.00
CA ARG A 92 -3.21 8.80 -16.17
C ARG A 92 -4.13 7.67 -15.72
N THR A 93 -4.85 7.87 -14.63
CA THR A 93 -5.82 6.91 -14.09
C THR A 93 -7.01 6.74 -15.02
N ALA A 94 -7.59 7.86 -15.50
CA ALA A 94 -8.67 7.83 -16.49
C ALA A 94 -8.24 7.07 -17.76
N ARG A 95 -7.02 7.31 -18.24
CA ARG A 95 -6.47 6.57 -19.39
C ARG A 95 -6.28 5.08 -19.13
N ALA A 96 -5.77 4.70 -17.95
CA ALA A 96 -5.58 3.29 -17.59
C ALA A 96 -6.91 2.53 -17.49
N ASN A 97 -7.97 3.23 -17.05
CA ASN A 97 -9.32 2.67 -16.91
C ASN A 97 -10.17 2.76 -18.19
N GLY A 98 -9.61 3.21 -19.32
CA GLY A 98 -10.34 3.30 -20.60
C GLY A 98 -11.27 4.52 -20.73
N TYR A 99 -11.29 5.44 -19.76
CA TYR A 99 -12.14 6.64 -19.75
C TYR A 99 -11.56 7.83 -20.52
N TRP A 100 -10.50 7.62 -21.32
CA TRP A 100 -9.80 8.70 -22.00
C TRP A 100 -10.72 9.47 -22.95
N GLU A 101 -11.42 8.76 -23.84
CA GLU A 101 -12.32 9.37 -24.81
C GLU A 101 -13.52 10.05 -24.13
N SER A 102 -14.11 9.40 -23.13
CA SER A 102 -15.23 9.96 -22.36
C SER A 102 -14.85 11.28 -21.69
N TYR A 103 -13.67 11.35 -21.07
CA TYR A 103 -13.17 12.57 -20.42
C TYR A 103 -13.06 13.74 -21.41
N TRP A 104 -12.49 13.51 -22.60
CA TRP A 104 -12.35 14.58 -23.60
C TRP A 104 -13.66 14.97 -24.25
N ASN A 105 -14.58 14.02 -24.46
CA ASN A 105 -15.90 14.32 -25.00
C ASN A 105 -16.73 15.16 -24.02
N GLU A 106 -16.66 14.86 -22.71
CA GLU A 106 -17.30 15.70 -21.68
C GLU A 106 -16.73 17.13 -21.70
N LYS A 107 -15.41 17.29 -21.77
CA LYS A 107 -14.78 18.62 -21.82
C LYS A 107 -15.14 19.43 -23.08
N LYS A 108 -15.37 18.76 -24.21
CA LYS A 108 -15.83 19.41 -25.45
C LYS A 108 -17.28 19.91 -25.37
N ASN A 109 -18.13 19.28 -24.56
CA ASN A 109 -19.54 19.65 -24.42
C ASN A 109 -19.78 20.75 -23.38
N VAL A 110 -18.76 21.12 -22.60
CA VAL A 110 -18.83 22.15 -21.55
C VAL A 110 -18.14 23.45 -21.99
N ALA A 111 -17.49 23.45 -23.17
CA ALA A 111 -16.88 24.61 -23.82
C ALA A 111 -17.83 25.22 -24.85
#